data_AF-A0A7C7TM13-F1
#
_entry.id   AF-A0A7C7TM13-F1
#
_cell.length_a   1.000
_cell.length_b   1.000
_cell.length_c   1.000
_cell.angle_alpha   90.00
_cell.angle_beta   90.00
_cell.angle_gamma   90.00
#
_symmetry.space_group_name_H-M   'P 1'
#
loop_
_entity.id
_entity.type
_entity.pdbx_description
1 polymer ?
#
loop_
_entity_poly.entity_id
_entity_poly.type
_entity_poly.pdbx_seq_one_letter_code
_entity_poly.pdbx_strand_id
1 'polypeptide(L)'
;MKIVATVDAGRLTISVSDSGIGIDETILENIFTPFYRANDEFTQSQVGTGLGLAIVKQIAELYEGTVSATSEVGVRTTMKVTLPGVIGNNETPSGSDAVDATQNGSDWLGVRRREDTYPGVTN
;
A
#
# COMPACT_ATOMS: atom_id res chain seq x y z
N MET A 1 -3.80 15.68 9.87
CA MET A 1 -3.53 14.25 9.58
C MET A 1 -2.20 13.86 10.21
N LYS A 2 -2.15 12.74 10.93
CA LYS A 2 -0.97 12.19 11.60
C LYS A 2 -0.72 10.77 11.10
N ILE A 3 0.52 10.45 10.77
CA ILE A 3 0.94 9.09 10.39
C ILE A 3 1.98 8.62 11.40
N VAL A 4 1.82 7.41 11.92
CA VAL A 4 2.75 6.78 12.87
C VAL A 4 3.07 5.38 12.36
N ALA A 5 4.34 5.00 12.39
CA ALA A 5 4.79 3.64 12.16
C ALA A 5 5.48 3.11 13.42
N THR A 6 5.13 1.90 13.84
CA THR A 6 5.74 1.21 14.99
C THR A 6 6.10 -0.20 14.60
N VAL A 7 7.28 -0.65 15.02
CA VAL A 7 7.69 -2.05 14.89
C VAL A 7 7.73 -2.65 16.28
N ASP A 8 6.96 -3.71 16.49
CA ASP A 8 6.92 -4.46 17.75
C ASP A 8 6.69 -5.94 17.48
N ALA A 9 7.34 -6.81 18.26
CA ALA A 9 7.21 -8.27 18.16
C ALA A 9 7.27 -8.82 16.72
N GLY A 10 8.15 -8.28 15.87
CA GLY A 10 8.28 -8.70 14.46
C GLY A 10 7.10 -8.30 13.57
N ARG A 11 6.33 -7.27 13.93
CA ARG A 11 5.22 -6.74 13.13
C ARG A 11 5.40 -5.24 12.90
N LEU A 12 5.14 -4.80 11.67
CA LEU A 12 5.06 -3.39 11.31
C LEU A 12 3.60 -2.95 11.40
N THR A 13 3.31 -2.00 12.26
CA THR A 13 2.02 -1.30 12.31
C THR A 13 2.18 0.09 11.73
N ILE A 14 1.32 0.43 10.76
CA ILE A 14 1.15 1.79 10.22
C ILE A 14 -0.22 2.28 10.66
N SER A 15 -0.27 3.45 11.29
CA SER A 15 -1.52 4.10 11.71
C SER A 15 -1.64 5.48 11.08
N VAL A 16 -2.79 5.75 10.48
CA VAL A 16 -3.15 7.03 9.88
C VAL A 16 -4.36 7.58 10.63
N SER A 17 -4.19 8.71 11.29
CA SER A 17 -5.25 9.42 12.00
C SER A 17 -5.57 10.73 11.28
N ASP A 18 -6.84 10.93 10.93
CA ASP A 18 -7.35 12.21 10.46
C ASP A 18 -7.99 13.00 11.63
N SER A 19 -8.53 14.17 11.30
CA SER A 19 -9.30 15.03 12.21
C SER A 19 -10.65 15.37 11.58
N GLY A 20 -11.19 14.44 10.80
CA GLY A 20 -12.48 14.58 10.13
C GLY A 20 -13.66 14.37 11.08
N ILE A 21 -14.85 14.28 10.49
CA ILE A 21 -16.12 14.17 11.21
C ILE A 21 -16.34 12.84 11.96
N GLY A 22 -15.39 11.91 11.89
CA GLY A 22 -15.57 10.55 12.39
C GLY A 22 -16.55 9.73 11.54
N ILE A 23 -16.78 8.49 11.97
CA ILE A 23 -17.61 7.50 11.28
C ILE A 23 -18.52 6.85 12.33
N ASP A 24 -19.81 6.76 12.02
CA ASP A 24 -20.78 6.04 12.86
C ASP A 24 -20.43 4.55 12.94
N GLU A 25 -20.69 3.91 14.08
CA GLU A 25 -20.34 2.50 14.31
C GLU A 25 -20.95 1.56 13.24
N THR A 26 -22.20 1.79 12.84
CA THR A 26 -22.88 0.95 11.82
C THR A 26 -22.22 1.06 10.44
N ILE A 27 -21.62 2.21 10.15
CA ILE A 27 -20.86 2.46 8.93
C ILE A 27 -19.47 1.84 9.06
N LEU A 28 -18.84 1.98 10.24
CA LEU A 28 -17.51 1.48 10.55
C LEU A 28 -17.37 -0.03 10.30
N GLU A 29 -18.40 -0.81 10.59
CA GLU A 29 -18.45 -2.26 10.32
C GLU A 29 -18.32 -2.60 8.83
N ASN A 30 -18.73 -1.68 7.94
CA ASN A 30 -18.89 -1.92 6.51
C ASN A 30 -17.86 -1.21 5.63
N ILE A 31 -17.01 -0.33 6.17
CA ILE A 31 -16.10 0.52 5.37
C ILE A 31 -15.08 -0.24 4.52
N PHE A 32 -14.80 -1.50 4.85
CA PHE A 32 -13.88 -2.35 4.09
C PHE A 32 -14.60 -3.19 3.01
N THR A 33 -15.91 -3.06 2.87
CA THR A 33 -16.71 -3.76 1.86
C THR A 33 -16.53 -3.09 0.50
N PRO A 34 -16.25 -3.84 -0.58
CA PRO A 34 -16.15 -3.27 -1.92
C PRO A 34 -17.41 -2.49 -2.30
N PHE A 35 -17.22 -1.32 -2.92
CA PHE A 35 -18.28 -0.41 -3.35
C PHE A 35 -19.12 0.22 -2.22
N TYR A 36 -18.80 -0.08 -0.96
CA TYR A 36 -19.51 0.52 0.15
C TYR A 36 -19.15 2.00 0.28
N ARG A 37 -20.20 2.82 0.43
CA ARG A 37 -20.11 4.24 0.70
C ARG A 37 -21.17 4.57 1.74
N ALA A 38 -20.80 5.32 2.77
CA ALA A 38 -21.79 5.91 3.67
C ALA A 38 -22.77 6.76 2.84
N ASN A 39 -24.07 6.66 3.13
CA ASN A 39 -25.11 7.46 2.47
C ASN A 39 -25.45 8.67 3.35
N ASP A 40 -24.50 9.58 3.55
CA ASP A 40 -24.73 10.84 4.27
C ASP A 40 -24.55 12.05 3.33
N GLU A 41 -25.10 13.20 3.74
CA GLU A 41 -25.03 14.45 2.96
C GLU A 41 -23.57 14.90 2.68
N PHE A 42 -22.62 14.47 3.52
CA PHE A 42 -21.20 14.80 3.40
C PHE A 42 -20.46 13.93 2.36
N THR A 43 -20.87 12.68 2.17
CA THR A 43 -20.25 11.75 1.20
C THR A 43 -20.90 11.80 -0.17
N GLN A 44 -22.13 12.31 -0.29
CA GLN A 44 -22.83 12.49 -1.58
C GLN A 44 -22.08 13.43 -2.54
N SER A 45 -21.44 14.46 -2.00
CA SER A 45 -20.66 15.44 -2.80
C SER A 45 -19.23 14.96 -3.12
N GLN A 46 -18.76 13.89 -2.46
CA GLN A 46 -17.42 13.35 -2.66
C GLN A 46 -17.40 12.30 -3.78
N VAL A 47 -16.48 12.45 -4.73
CA VAL A 47 -16.28 11.48 -5.82
C VAL A 47 -15.48 10.29 -5.29
N GLY A 48 -16.01 9.07 -5.45
CA GLY A 48 -15.32 7.85 -5.08
C GLY A 48 -16.13 6.58 -5.37
N THR A 49 -15.46 5.50 -5.74
CA THR A 49 -16.12 4.22 -6.06
C THR A 49 -16.34 3.32 -4.85
N GLY A 50 -15.79 3.66 -3.67
CA GLY A 50 -15.83 2.80 -2.49
C GLY A 50 -14.88 1.59 -2.55
N LEU A 51 -13.87 1.62 -3.44
CA LEU A 51 -12.91 0.51 -3.58
C LEU A 51 -11.64 0.65 -2.74
N GLY A 52 -11.28 1.87 -2.33
CA GLY A 52 -9.97 2.14 -1.72
C GLY A 52 -9.69 1.27 -0.48
N LEU A 53 -10.58 1.28 0.51
CA LEU A 53 -10.40 0.50 1.74
C LEU A 53 -10.53 -1.01 1.52
N ALA A 54 -11.36 -1.44 0.57
CA ALA A 54 -11.44 -2.85 0.18
C ALA A 54 -10.11 -3.35 -0.42
N ILE A 55 -9.46 -2.55 -1.26
CA ILE A 55 -8.13 -2.84 -1.80
C ILE A 55 -7.09 -2.90 -0.67
N VAL A 56 -7.12 -1.94 0.26
CA VAL A 56 -6.22 -1.95 1.43
C VAL A 56 -6.37 -3.23 2.23
N LYS A 57 -7.60 -3.66 2.50
CA LYS A 57 -7.87 -4.92 3.19
C LYS A 57 -7.29 -6.12 2.44
N GLN A 58 -7.56 -6.23 1.14
CA GLN A 58 -7.04 -7.31 0.30
C GLN A 58 -5.50 -7.34 0.28
N ILE A 59 -4.86 -6.18 0.15
CA ILE A 59 -3.39 -6.09 0.19
C ILE A 59 -2.87 -6.50 1.57
N ALA A 60 -3.45 -6.00 2.66
CA ALA A 60 -3.01 -6.37 4.00
C ALA A 60 -3.13 -7.88 4.23
N GLU A 61 -4.26 -8.49 3.85
CA GLU A 61 -4.51 -9.93 3.97
C GLU A 61 -3.58 -10.77 3.08
N LEU A 62 -3.28 -10.32 1.86
CA LEU A 62 -2.33 -10.97 0.95
C LEU A 62 -0.93 -11.09 1.57
N TYR A 63 -0.53 -10.11 2.38
CA TYR A 63 0.74 -10.10 3.11
C TYR A 63 0.60 -10.68 4.54
N GLU A 64 -0.41 -11.50 4.81
CA GLU A 64 -0.65 -12.11 6.14
C GLU A 64 -0.77 -11.08 7.27
N GLY A 65 -1.23 -9.89 6.90
CA GLY A 65 -1.48 -8.76 7.77
C GLY A 65 -2.95 -8.59 8.12
N THR A 66 -3.23 -7.50 8.81
CA THR A 66 -4.58 -7.09 9.20
C THR A 66 -4.78 -5.61 8.95
N VAL A 67 -6.04 -5.21 8.73
CA VAL A 67 -6.47 -3.82 8.74
C VAL A 67 -7.59 -3.64 9.77
N SER A 68 -7.60 -2.49 10.44
CA SER A 68 -8.64 -2.12 11.41
C SER A 68 -8.88 -0.62 11.35
N ALA A 69 -10.05 -0.20 11.83
CA ALA A 69 -10.41 1.19 11.97
C ALA A 69 -10.99 1.42 13.36
N THR A 70 -10.71 2.60 13.91
CA THR A 70 -11.35 3.11 15.12
C THR A 70 -11.78 4.54 14.83
N SER A 71 -13.01 4.89 15.20
CA SER A 71 -13.54 6.22 14.93
C SER A 71 -14.46 6.69 16.04
N GLU A 72 -14.55 7.99 16.20
CA GLU A 72 -15.51 8.65 17.08
C GLU A 72 -16.11 9.84 16.32
N VAL A 73 -17.45 9.86 16.23
CA VAL A 73 -18.20 10.90 15.52
C VAL A 73 -17.90 12.27 16.13
N GLY A 74 -17.57 13.24 15.27
CA GLY A 74 -17.19 14.60 15.63
C GLY A 74 -15.75 14.77 16.11
N VAL A 75 -14.95 13.69 16.21
CA VAL A 75 -13.62 13.74 16.81
C VAL A 75 -12.52 13.39 15.81
N ARG A 76 -12.45 12.12 15.36
CA ARG A 76 -11.41 11.62 14.45
C ARG A 76 -11.69 10.20 13.98
N THR A 77 -11.04 9.82 12.87
CA THR A 77 -10.86 8.41 12.49
C THR A 77 -9.39 8.03 12.51
N THR A 78 -9.10 6.79 12.91
CA THR A 78 -7.76 6.17 12.81
C THR A 78 -7.85 4.83 12.11
N MET A 79 -7.15 4.72 10.98
CA MET A 79 -6.95 3.48 10.24
C MET A 79 -5.62 2.86 10.66
N LYS A 80 -5.58 1.54 10.83
CA LYS A 80 -4.38 0.80 11.20
C LYS A 80 -4.19 -0.42 10.31
N VAL A 81 -3.03 -0.50 9.65
CA VAL A 81 -2.57 -1.68 8.89
C VAL A 81 -1.43 -2.31 9.67
N THR A 82 -1.47 -3.63 9.87
CA THR A 82 -0.41 -4.37 10.57
C THR A 82 0.06 -5.52 9.69
N LEU A 83 1.32 -5.48 9.27
CA LEU A 83 1.94 -6.52 8.46
C LEU A 83 2.99 -7.27 9.30
N PRO A 84 3.25 -8.56 9.01
CA PRO A 84 4.48 -9.20 9.45
C PRO A 84 5.67 -8.34 9.00
N GLY A 85 6.54 -7.98 9.94
CA GLY A 85 7.76 -7.27 9.66
C GLY A 85 8.86 -8.30 9.44
N VAL A 86 9.46 -8.32 8.25
CA VAL A 86 10.75 -8.98 8.09
C VAL A 86 11.74 -8.15 8.89
N ILE A 87 12.14 -8.62 10.08
CA ILE A 87 13.42 -8.20 10.65
C ILE A 87 14.44 -8.80 9.71
N GLY A 88 14.83 -8.04 8.69
CA GLY A 88 15.98 -8.39 7.89
C GLY A 88 17.13 -8.46 8.87
N ASN A 89 17.68 -9.65 9.10
CA ASN A 89 19.04 -9.74 9.59
C ASN A 89 19.82 -8.86 8.63
N ASN A 90 20.38 -7.76 9.14
CA ASN A 90 21.23 -6.88 8.36
C ASN A 90 22.57 -7.60 8.14
N GLU A 91 22.52 -8.85 7.67
CA GLU A 91 23.62 -9.51 7.01
C GLU A 91 23.78 -8.74 5.71
N THR A 92 24.63 -7.71 5.79
CA THR A 92 25.38 -7.25 4.63
C THR A 92 25.81 -8.50 3.90
N PRO A 93 25.54 -8.65 2.59
CA PRO A 93 26.01 -9.83 1.86
C PRO A 93 27.52 -9.91 2.06
N SER A 94 27.96 -10.77 2.98
CA SER A 94 29.36 -11.13 3.17
C SER A 94 29.69 -12.14 2.09
N GLY A 95 29.47 -11.74 0.84
CA GLY A 95 29.92 -12.45 -0.34
C GLY A 95 31.22 -11.82 -0.77
N SER A 96 32.32 -12.50 -0.47
CA SER A 96 33.66 -12.29 -1.01
C SER A 96 33.77 -12.51 -2.52
N ASP A 97 32.67 -12.40 -3.27
CA ASP A 97 32.65 -12.46 -4.72
C ASP A 97 32.69 -11.03 -5.26
N ALA A 98 33.81 -10.36 -5.02
CA ALA A 98 34.24 -9.29 -5.89
C ALA A 98 34.43 -9.91 -7.28
N VAL A 99 33.38 -9.85 -8.11
CA VAL A 99 33.52 -10.07 -9.55
C VAL A 99 34.55 -9.07 -10.05
N ASP A 100 35.69 -9.61 -10.46
CA ASP A 100 36.82 -8.88 -11.01
C ASP A 100 36.36 -8.02 -12.19
N ALA A 101 36.20 -6.72 -11.94
CA ALA A 101 35.75 -5.73 -12.92
C ALA A 101 36.85 -5.37 -13.95
N THR A 102 37.92 -6.16 -14.09
CA THR A 102 39.01 -5.87 -15.03
C THR A 102 39.05 -6.73 -16.30
N GLN A 103 38.07 -7.64 -16.52
CA GLN A 103 38.05 -8.46 -17.75
C GLN A 103 36.68 -8.59 -18.43
N ASN A 104 36.08 -7.48 -18.88
CA ASN A 104 35.44 -7.34 -20.22
C ASN A 104 34.74 -5.98 -20.34
N GLY A 105 35.49 -4.96 -20.72
CA GLY A 105 34.99 -3.60 -20.93
C GLY A 105 34.30 -3.34 -22.27
N SER A 106 33.64 -4.31 -22.91
CA SER A 106 33.01 -4.07 -24.23
C SER A 106 31.67 -4.77 -24.50
N ASP A 107 31.08 -5.47 -23.53
CA ASP A 107 29.87 -6.28 -23.79
C ASP A 107 28.63 -5.87 -22.97
N TRP A 108 28.47 -4.56 -22.74
CA TRP A 108 27.28 -3.96 -22.11
C TRP A 108 26.22 -3.46 -23.11
N LEU A 109 26.36 -3.80 -24.39
CA LEU A 109 25.34 -3.55 -25.43
C LEU A 109 24.75 -4.86 -25.96
N GLY A 110 24.22 -5.68 -25.06
CA GLY A 110 23.25 -6.73 -25.37
C GLY A 110 21.86 -6.20 -25.71
N VAL A 111 21.70 -4.89 -25.93
CA VAL A 111 20.50 -4.29 -26.53
C VAL A 111 20.50 -4.64 -28.01
N ARG A 112 19.96 -5.82 -28.36
CA ARG A 112 19.53 -6.07 -29.73
C ARG A 112 18.42 -5.07 -30.04
N ARG A 113 18.76 -4.05 -30.84
CA ARG A 113 17.84 -3.10 -31.45
C ARG A 113 16.80 -3.92 -32.24
N ARG A 114 15.63 -4.16 -31.64
CA ARG A 114 14.43 -4.60 -32.36
C ARG A 114 13.67 -3.34 -32.72
N GLU A 115 13.80 -2.92 -33.98
CA GLU A 115 12.84 -2.02 -34.62
C GLU A 115 11.54 -2.79 -34.83
N ASP A 116 10.70 -2.86 -33.80
CA ASP A 116 9.33 -3.28 -33.95
C ASP A 116 8.50 -2.06 -34.36
N THR A 117 8.47 -1.83 -35.67
CA THR A 117 7.47 -1.02 -36.38
C THR A 117 6.07 -1.45 -35.92
N TYR A 118 5.29 -0.54 -35.34
CA TYR A 118 3.86 -0.78 -35.07
C TYR A 118 3.05 -0.60 -36.37
N PRO A 119 2.41 -1.65 -36.92
CA PRO A 119 1.50 -1.49 -38.04
C PRO A 119 0.09 -1.10 -37.53
N GLY A 120 -0.43 0.01 -38.04
CA GLY A 120 -1.88 0.21 -38.22
C GLY A 120 -2.66 0.86 -37.09
N VAL A 121 -2.55 2.18 -36.95
CA VAL A 121 -3.67 3.01 -36.48
C VAL A 121 -4.00 3.98 -37.61
N THR A 122 -4.98 3.63 -38.45
CA THR A 122 -5.62 4.61 -39.32
C THR A 122 -6.62 5.41 -38.50
N ASN A 123 -6.54 6.73 -38.68
CA ASN A 123 -7.36 7.79 -38.11
C ASN A 123 -8.86 7.64 -38.44
#